data_AF-A0A7S1P8U9-F1
#
_entry.id   AF-A0A7S1P8U9-F1
#
_cell.length_a   1.000
_cell.length_b   1.000
_cell.length_c   1.000
_cell.angle_alpha   90.00
_cell.angle_beta   90.00
_cell.angle_gamma   90.00
#
_symmetry.space_group_name_H-M   'P 1'
#
loop_
_entity.id
_entity.type
_entity.pdbx_description
1 polymer ?
#
loop_
_entity_poly.entity_id
_entity_poly.type
_entity_poly.pdbx_seq_one_letter_code
_entity_poly.pdbx_strand_id
1 'polypeptide(L)'
;MDALRARQDEQDACREAAQRERHQQQRRDDEARRQANEQYSRSRLDPELQRRAALTAQKAALEGDNTQLRHELDRLNDTREALGREVQRQTAIEASLTQQRADRLVVRDNLSAATETLSRQNSVLSQQVERLSQQKAALETARNAASRDLEAIERENRRLRQLLTGCLDGDRIRSCPNNLHNQDPNHYCPSCPFAIIAYHRTTEQSAKNIQSVGIDISHCKENRCAGKGFYCASAEFITNHKVPDPRRAESTWMVKLGLRLRNVLELDHRDTSLNERALRLRNIDSVILTSENGLEFIM
;
A
#
# COMPACT_ATOMS: atom_id res chain seq x y z
N MET A 1 154.70 6.30 102.32
CA MET A 1 154.32 5.81 100.98
C MET A 1 152.81 5.64 100.82
N ASP A 2 152.01 5.73 101.88
CA ASP A 2 150.54 5.56 101.82
C ASP A 2 149.75 6.83 101.44
N ALA A 3 150.29 8.03 101.68
CA ALA A 3 149.63 9.29 101.34
C ALA A 3 149.66 9.64 99.83
N LEU A 4 150.51 8.97 99.04
CA LEU A 4 150.61 9.16 97.59
C LEU A 4 149.65 8.24 96.80
N ARG A 5 149.35 7.04 97.33
CA ARG A 5 148.35 6.11 96.75
C ARG A 5 146.93 6.63 96.94
N ALA A 6 146.59 7.14 98.13
CA ALA A 6 145.27 7.72 98.40
C ALA A 6 144.92 8.92 97.49
N ARG A 7 145.92 9.74 97.11
CA ARG A 7 145.73 10.87 96.18
C ARG A 7 145.60 10.45 94.71
N GLN A 8 146.23 9.34 94.31
CA GLN A 8 146.04 8.76 92.98
C GLN A 8 144.67 8.10 92.85
N ASP A 9 144.24 7.36 93.87
CA ASP A 9 142.91 6.73 93.91
C ASP A 9 141.78 7.78 93.92
N GLU A 10 141.95 8.93 94.60
CA GLU A 10 141.01 10.06 94.52
C GLU A 10 141.00 10.76 93.16
N GLN A 11 142.15 10.91 92.51
CA GLN A 11 142.25 11.51 91.17
C GLN A 11 141.65 10.59 90.09
N ASP A 12 141.86 9.29 90.19
CA ASP A 12 141.30 8.30 89.27
C ASP A 12 139.79 8.11 89.51
N ALA A 13 139.32 8.12 90.76
CA ALA A 13 137.89 8.17 91.08
C ALA A 13 137.22 9.46 90.56
N CYS A 14 137.87 10.62 90.66
CA CYS A 14 137.37 11.87 90.07
C CYS A 14 137.34 11.83 88.54
N ARG A 15 138.35 11.23 87.90
CA ARG A 15 138.40 11.07 86.43
C ARG A 15 137.33 10.11 85.93
N GLU A 16 137.12 8.99 86.64
CA GLU A 16 136.03 8.05 86.34
C GLU A 16 134.66 8.68 86.58
N ALA A 17 134.47 9.43 87.68
CA ALA A 17 133.23 10.15 87.94
C ALA A 17 132.94 11.18 86.84
N ALA A 18 133.93 11.98 86.45
CA ALA A 18 133.81 12.94 85.35
C ALA A 18 133.55 12.26 83.99
N GLN A 19 134.11 11.08 83.75
CA GLN A 19 133.86 10.31 82.52
C GLN A 19 132.46 9.68 82.53
N ARG A 20 131.98 9.18 83.66
CA ARG A 20 130.61 8.69 83.83
C ARG A 20 129.59 9.82 83.67
N GLU A 21 129.89 10.99 84.20
CA GLU A 21 129.06 12.19 84.08
C GLU A 21 129.01 12.69 82.63
N ARG A 22 130.14 12.70 81.90
CA ARG A 22 130.16 12.96 80.45
C ARG A 22 129.34 11.94 79.65
N HIS A 23 129.45 10.65 79.96
CA HIS A 23 128.63 9.62 79.30
C HIS A 23 127.14 9.70 79.68
N GLN A 24 126.80 10.14 80.89
CA GLN A 24 125.42 10.41 81.28
C GLN A 24 124.89 11.65 80.56
N GLN A 25 125.68 12.71 80.45
CA GLN A 25 125.30 13.93 79.74
C GLN A 25 125.13 13.67 78.25
N GLN A 26 126.05 12.93 77.62
CA GLN A 26 125.95 12.55 76.22
C GLN A 26 124.72 11.68 75.94
N ARG A 27 124.36 10.77 76.86
CA ARG A 27 123.11 10.01 76.76
C ARG A 27 121.87 10.92 76.88
N ARG A 28 121.88 11.88 77.80
CA ARG A 28 120.80 12.87 77.93
C ARG A 28 120.67 13.74 76.68
N ASP A 29 121.78 14.18 76.10
CA ASP A 29 121.80 15.02 74.90
C ASP A 29 121.34 14.23 73.66
N ASP A 30 121.75 12.96 73.53
CA ASP A 30 121.29 12.07 72.45
C ASP A 30 119.80 11.73 72.59
N GLU A 31 119.32 11.52 73.82
CA GLU A 31 117.91 11.27 74.10
C GLU A 31 117.05 12.52 73.86
N ALA A 32 117.53 13.71 74.25
CA ALA A 32 116.87 14.97 73.94
C ALA A 32 116.81 15.25 72.43
N ARG A 33 117.87 14.92 71.68
CA ARG A 33 117.87 15.01 70.21
C ARG A 33 116.89 14.04 69.56
N ARG A 34 116.78 12.80 70.06
CA ARG A 34 115.79 11.84 69.58
C ARG A 34 114.37 12.33 69.84
N GLN A 35 114.09 12.80 71.06
CA GLN A 35 112.79 13.36 71.43
C GLN A 35 112.43 14.58 70.58
N ALA A 36 113.37 15.49 70.35
CA ALA A 36 113.16 16.66 69.49
C ALA A 36 112.86 16.27 68.02
N ASN A 37 113.59 15.29 67.47
CA ASN A 37 113.33 14.78 66.11
C ASN A 37 111.99 14.05 66.01
N GLU A 38 111.60 13.27 67.02
CA GLU A 38 110.29 12.63 67.09
C GLU A 38 109.17 13.67 67.18
N GLN A 39 109.36 14.70 68.00
CA GLN A 39 108.39 15.78 68.18
C GLN A 39 108.24 16.63 66.91
N TYR A 40 109.34 16.91 66.21
CA TYR A 40 109.33 17.58 64.90
C TYR A 40 108.67 16.72 63.81
N SER A 41 108.91 15.41 63.84
CA SER A 41 108.27 14.48 62.89
C SER A 41 106.77 14.38 63.14
N ARG A 42 106.35 14.28 64.41
CA ARG A 42 104.93 14.28 64.81
C ARG A 42 104.23 15.59 64.45
N SER A 43 104.84 16.74 64.75
CA SER A 43 104.22 18.05 64.47
C SER A 43 103.97 18.30 62.98
N ARG A 44 104.72 17.63 62.09
CA ARG A 44 104.53 17.71 60.64
C ARG A 44 103.61 16.61 60.09
N LEU A 45 103.64 15.40 60.65
CA LEU A 45 102.84 14.26 60.19
C LEU A 45 101.39 14.31 60.69
N ASP A 46 101.16 14.76 61.93
CA ASP A 46 99.83 14.78 62.54
C ASP A 46 98.83 15.68 61.77
N PRO A 47 99.20 16.90 61.31
CA PRO A 47 98.31 17.74 60.50
C PRO A 47 97.98 17.15 59.13
N GLU A 48 98.95 16.49 58.47
CA GLU A 48 98.74 15.84 57.16
C GLU A 48 97.82 14.61 57.30
N LEU A 49 97.98 13.83 58.37
CA LEU A 49 97.07 12.72 58.68
C LEU A 49 95.66 13.21 58.98
N GLN A 50 95.51 14.29 59.76
CA GLN A 50 94.21 14.93 60.01
C GLN A 50 93.56 15.44 58.72
N ARG A 51 94.32 16.11 57.85
CA ARG A 51 93.83 16.59 56.56
C ARG A 51 93.39 15.44 55.65
N ARG A 52 94.17 14.37 55.59
CA ARG A 52 93.83 13.17 54.81
C ARG A 52 92.57 12.48 55.36
N ALA A 53 92.42 12.40 56.68
CA ALA A 53 91.22 11.87 57.30
C ALA A 53 89.99 12.73 56.96
N ALA A 54 90.11 14.07 57.03
CA ALA A 54 89.02 14.99 56.68
C ALA A 54 88.60 14.88 55.20
N LEU A 55 89.56 14.81 54.27
CA LEU A 55 89.28 14.61 52.85
C LEU A 55 88.65 13.24 52.57
N THR A 56 89.07 12.20 53.30
CA THR A 56 88.47 10.85 53.19
C THR A 56 87.02 10.87 53.66
N ALA A 57 86.74 11.54 54.78
CA ALA A 57 85.37 11.70 55.29
C ALA A 57 84.50 12.52 54.32
N GLN A 58 85.03 13.61 53.75
CA GLN A 58 84.31 14.42 52.77
C GLN A 58 84.01 13.63 51.49
N LYS A 59 84.98 12.85 51.00
CA LYS A 59 84.80 11.97 49.85
C LYS A 59 83.69 10.95 50.13
N ALA A 60 83.71 10.30 51.29
CA ALA A 60 82.68 9.33 51.66
C ALA A 60 81.28 9.97 51.77
N ALA A 61 81.18 11.19 52.29
CA ALA A 61 79.93 11.94 52.33
C ALA A 61 79.41 12.25 50.92
N LEU A 62 80.27 12.77 50.03
CA LEU A 62 79.89 13.05 48.63
C LEU A 62 79.51 11.78 47.86
N GLU A 63 80.17 10.65 48.12
CA GLU A 63 79.79 9.36 47.54
C GLU A 63 78.40 8.92 48.03
N GLY A 64 78.08 9.14 49.31
CA GLY A 64 76.75 8.93 49.87
C GLY A 64 75.68 9.83 49.24
N ASP A 65 75.96 11.12 49.07
CA ASP A 65 75.05 12.05 48.41
C ASP A 65 74.83 11.66 46.94
N ASN A 66 75.87 11.20 46.25
CA ASN A 66 75.77 10.78 44.85
C ASN A 66 74.92 9.51 44.69
N THR A 67 75.04 8.55 45.61
CA THR A 67 74.17 7.35 45.59
C THR A 67 72.73 7.72 45.88
N GLN A 68 72.48 8.62 46.84
CA GLN A 68 71.13 9.10 47.12
C GLN A 68 70.50 9.81 45.91
N LEU A 69 71.23 10.74 45.28
CA LEU A 69 70.74 11.44 44.08
C LEU A 69 70.45 10.49 42.93
N ARG A 70 71.26 9.44 42.72
CA ARG A 70 70.98 8.40 41.71
C ARG A 70 69.68 7.68 42.01
N HIS A 71 69.46 7.27 43.27
CA HIS A 71 68.21 6.62 43.67
C HIS A 71 66.98 7.54 43.50
N GLU A 72 67.13 8.84 43.76
CA GLU A 72 66.06 9.81 43.51
C GLU A 72 65.78 9.97 42.00
N LEU A 73 66.82 9.98 41.17
CA LEU A 73 66.71 10.09 39.72
C LEU A 73 66.04 8.84 39.11
N ASP A 74 66.38 7.65 39.60
CA ASP A 74 65.73 6.39 39.22
C ASP A 74 64.23 6.43 39.58
N ARG A 75 63.89 6.88 40.79
CA ARG A 75 62.48 7.05 41.21
C ARG A 75 61.72 8.06 40.36
N LEU A 76 62.35 9.17 39.98
CA LEU A 76 61.75 10.17 39.09
C LEU A 76 61.54 9.62 37.67
N ASN A 77 62.47 8.79 37.18
CA ASN A 77 62.29 8.11 35.90
C ASN A 77 61.14 7.10 35.95
N ASP A 78 61.06 6.28 37.00
CA ASP A 78 59.96 5.31 37.18
C ASP A 78 58.59 6.00 37.22
N THR A 79 58.49 7.10 37.97
CA THR A 79 57.25 7.90 38.05
C THR A 79 56.91 8.56 36.73
N ARG A 80 57.90 9.11 36.01
CA ARG A 80 57.70 9.67 34.66
C ARG A 80 57.18 8.62 33.68
N GLU A 81 57.74 7.41 33.70
CA GLU A 81 57.27 6.32 32.84
C GLU A 81 55.86 5.86 33.21
N ALA A 82 55.55 5.78 34.52
CA ALA A 82 54.21 5.45 34.99
C ALA A 82 53.17 6.48 34.52
N LEU A 83 53.49 7.78 34.64
CA LEU A 83 52.65 8.86 34.10
C LEU A 83 52.52 8.75 32.58
N GLY A 84 53.61 8.48 31.85
CA GLY A 84 53.58 8.30 30.40
C GLY A 84 52.62 7.18 29.98
N ARG A 85 52.63 6.04 30.69
CA ARG A 85 51.68 4.94 30.47
C ARG A 85 50.24 5.32 30.79
N GLU A 86 50.02 6.15 31.82
CA GLU A 86 48.68 6.65 32.15
C GLU A 86 48.14 7.59 31.08
N VAL A 87 48.95 8.54 30.60
CA VAL A 87 48.58 9.44 29.51
C VAL A 87 48.22 8.66 28.26
N GLN A 88 49.03 7.66 27.86
CA GLN A 88 48.72 6.80 26.72
C GLN A 88 47.38 6.07 26.89
N ARG A 89 47.08 5.56 28.09
CA ARG A 89 45.78 4.93 28.38
C ARG A 89 44.64 5.93 28.26
N GLN A 90 44.79 7.14 28.80
CA GLN A 90 43.77 8.20 28.69
C GLN A 90 43.52 8.60 27.23
N THR A 91 44.57 8.79 26.43
CA THR A 91 44.44 9.07 25.00
C THR A 91 43.69 7.97 24.26
N ALA A 92 43.96 6.69 24.57
CA ALA A 92 43.22 5.58 23.98
C ALA A 92 41.74 5.56 24.38
N ILE A 93 41.43 5.88 25.64
CA ILE A 93 40.05 6.00 26.13
C ILE A 93 39.33 7.15 25.42
N GLU A 94 39.95 8.32 25.29
CA GLU A 94 39.37 9.47 24.60
C GLU A 94 39.08 9.19 23.12
N ALA A 95 40.00 8.50 22.43
CA ALA A 95 39.79 8.06 21.06
C ALA A 95 38.58 7.10 20.95
N SER A 96 38.48 6.13 21.86
CA SER A 96 37.36 5.18 21.92
C SER A 96 36.03 5.88 22.19
N LEU A 97 35.99 6.82 23.14
CA LEU A 97 34.79 7.61 23.43
C LEU A 97 34.36 8.49 22.26
N THR A 98 35.33 9.07 21.54
CA THR A 98 35.06 9.87 20.34
C THR A 98 34.45 9.00 19.24
N GLN A 99 34.98 7.81 19.02
CA GLN A 99 34.42 6.86 18.06
C GLN A 99 33.00 6.43 18.46
N GLN A 100 32.78 6.07 19.74
CA GLN A 100 31.44 5.71 20.23
C GLN A 100 30.41 6.84 20.05
N ARG A 101 30.83 8.10 20.20
CA ARG A 101 29.96 9.26 19.94
C ARG A 101 29.61 9.38 18.46
N ALA A 102 30.57 9.17 17.56
CA ALA A 102 30.33 9.17 16.12
C ALA A 102 29.36 8.05 15.72
N ASP A 103 29.57 6.83 16.22
CA ASP A 103 28.71 5.68 15.93
C ASP A 103 27.27 5.92 16.44
N ARG A 104 27.11 6.52 17.62
CA ARG A 104 25.78 6.88 18.15
C ARG A 104 25.05 7.90 17.29
N LEU A 105 25.75 8.87 16.70
CA LEU A 105 25.14 9.83 15.79
C LEU A 105 24.63 9.15 14.52
N VAL A 106 25.41 8.24 13.94
CA VAL A 106 25.00 7.45 12.78
C VAL A 106 23.75 6.62 13.10
N VAL A 107 23.71 5.95 14.25
CA VAL A 107 22.54 5.17 14.69
C VAL A 107 21.31 6.07 14.86
N ARG A 108 21.47 7.24 15.48
CA ARG A 108 20.38 8.21 15.66
C ARG A 108 19.81 8.68 14.32
N ASP A 109 20.68 9.03 13.38
CA ASP A 109 20.24 9.55 12.08
C ASP A 109 19.53 8.46 11.26
N ASN A 110 20.03 7.22 11.31
CA ASN A 110 19.37 6.06 10.71
C ASN A 110 17.99 5.80 11.34
N LEU A 111 17.86 5.90 12.67
CA LEU A 111 16.58 5.74 13.36
C LEU A 111 15.59 6.85 12.95
N SER A 112 16.06 8.08 12.80
CA SER A 112 15.23 9.20 12.34
C SER A 112 14.69 8.92 10.93
N ALA A 113 15.56 8.52 10.00
CA ALA A 113 15.19 8.20 8.62
C ALA A 113 14.20 7.01 8.53
N ALA A 114 14.43 5.97 9.34
CA ALA A 114 13.50 4.84 9.45
C ALA A 114 12.13 5.27 9.97
N THR A 115 12.10 6.13 10.99
CA THR A 115 10.86 6.66 11.58
C THR A 115 10.06 7.47 10.55
N GLU A 116 10.73 8.33 9.79
CA GLU A 116 10.08 9.10 8.71
C GLU A 116 9.50 8.18 7.62
N THR A 117 10.24 7.14 7.25
CA THR A 117 9.80 6.16 6.26
C THR A 117 8.53 5.43 6.72
N LEU A 118 8.51 4.96 7.98
CA LEU A 118 7.33 4.33 8.57
C LEU A 118 6.15 5.29 8.65
N SER A 119 6.39 6.56 9.00
CA SER A 119 5.34 7.59 9.02
C SER A 119 4.70 7.78 7.64
N ARG A 120 5.51 7.86 6.56
CA ARG A 120 5.01 7.95 5.18
C ARG A 120 4.21 6.71 4.79
N GLN A 121 4.71 5.51 5.11
CA GLN A 121 4.01 4.26 4.82
C GLN A 121 2.65 4.18 5.54
N ASN A 122 2.60 4.56 6.82
CA ASN A 122 1.35 4.62 7.57
C ASN A 122 0.36 5.60 6.96
N SER A 123 0.82 6.78 6.53
CA SER A 123 -0.05 7.76 5.86
C SER A 123 -0.66 7.18 4.57
N VAL A 124 0.12 6.47 3.76
CA VAL A 124 -0.37 5.80 2.54
C VAL A 124 -1.39 4.72 2.88
N LEU A 125 -1.11 3.89 3.89
CA LEU A 125 -2.05 2.85 4.33
C LEU A 125 -3.36 3.44 4.85
N SER A 126 -3.30 4.51 5.64
CA SER A 126 -4.49 5.22 6.11
C SER A 126 -5.35 5.75 4.95
N GLN A 127 -4.72 6.34 3.94
CA GLN A 127 -5.43 6.80 2.73
C GLN A 127 -6.05 5.64 1.94
N GLN A 128 -5.38 4.48 1.86
CA GLN A 128 -5.94 3.30 1.21
C GLN A 128 -7.16 2.76 1.98
N VAL A 129 -7.10 2.68 3.30
CA VAL A 129 -8.22 2.26 4.14
C VAL A 129 -9.42 3.18 3.95
N GLU A 130 -9.20 4.50 3.89
CA GLU A 130 -10.26 5.47 3.66
C GLU A 130 -10.92 5.28 2.29
N ARG A 131 -10.12 5.09 1.23
CA ARG A 131 -10.64 4.81 -0.13
C ARG A 131 -11.44 3.51 -0.17
N LEU A 132 -10.95 2.44 0.45
CA LEU A 132 -11.66 1.16 0.50
C LEU A 132 -12.97 1.28 1.29
N SER A 133 -12.98 2.06 2.36
CA SER A 133 -14.19 2.34 3.14
C SER A 133 -15.25 3.06 2.29
N GLN A 134 -14.84 4.09 1.54
CA GLN A 134 -15.73 4.81 0.62
C GLN A 134 -16.25 3.90 -0.49
N GLN A 135 -15.40 3.05 -1.07
CA GLN A 135 -15.80 2.07 -2.08
C GLN A 135 -16.82 1.06 -1.52
N LYS A 136 -16.59 0.56 -0.31
CA LYS A 136 -17.53 -0.35 0.37
C LYS A 136 -18.89 0.32 0.57
N ALA A 137 -18.93 1.55 1.06
CA ALA A 137 -20.18 2.29 1.26
C ALA A 137 -20.94 2.52 -0.06
N ALA A 138 -20.22 2.82 -1.15
CA ALA A 138 -20.81 2.96 -2.48
C ALA A 138 -21.41 1.63 -2.98
N LEU A 139 -20.68 0.51 -2.80
CA LEU A 139 -21.17 -0.82 -3.15
C LEU A 139 -22.38 -1.24 -2.32
N GLU A 140 -22.40 -0.95 -1.03
CA GLU A 140 -23.56 -1.22 -0.17
C GLU A 140 -24.79 -0.43 -0.62
N THR A 141 -24.60 0.84 -1.01
CA THR A 141 -25.68 1.67 -1.57
C THR A 141 -26.21 1.09 -2.89
N ALA A 142 -25.32 0.71 -3.80
CA ALA A 142 -25.69 0.09 -5.08
C ALA A 142 -26.42 -1.24 -4.88
N ARG A 143 -25.95 -2.09 -3.95
CA ARG A 143 -26.60 -3.34 -3.58
C ARG A 143 -28.02 -3.11 -3.06
N ASN A 144 -28.20 -2.13 -2.18
CA ASN A 144 -29.50 -1.82 -1.61
C ASN A 144 -30.47 -1.27 -2.67
N ALA A 145 -29.98 -0.49 -3.64
CA ALA A 145 -30.78 -0.04 -4.77
C ALA A 145 -31.23 -1.22 -5.65
N ALA A 146 -30.29 -2.08 -6.05
CA ALA A 146 -30.59 -3.27 -6.84
C ALA A 146 -31.59 -4.22 -6.15
N SER A 147 -31.50 -4.36 -4.82
CA SER A 147 -32.46 -5.13 -4.04
C SER A 147 -33.88 -4.57 -4.15
N ARG A 148 -34.05 -3.24 -4.09
CA ARG A 148 -35.36 -2.59 -4.24
C ARG A 148 -35.92 -2.74 -5.65
N ASP A 149 -35.05 -2.64 -6.66
CA ASP A 149 -35.44 -2.83 -8.06
C ASP A 149 -35.92 -4.27 -8.30
N LEU A 150 -35.22 -5.26 -7.72
CA LEU A 150 -35.64 -6.66 -7.76
C LEU A 150 -37.01 -6.86 -7.12
N GLU A 151 -37.25 -6.30 -5.93
CA GLU A 151 -38.56 -6.37 -5.26
C GLU A 151 -39.68 -5.69 -6.09
N ALA A 152 -39.37 -4.61 -6.80
CA ALA A 152 -40.32 -3.95 -7.70
C ALA A 152 -40.65 -4.84 -8.92
N ILE A 153 -39.63 -5.43 -9.55
CA ILE A 153 -39.78 -6.36 -10.68
C ILE A 153 -40.57 -7.60 -10.26
N GLU A 154 -40.31 -8.16 -9.08
CA GLU A 154 -41.04 -9.31 -8.55
C GLU A 154 -42.50 -8.99 -8.25
N ARG A 155 -42.80 -7.79 -7.74
CA ARG A 155 -44.18 -7.31 -7.57
C ARG A 155 -44.90 -7.19 -8.90
N GLU A 156 -44.27 -6.60 -9.91
CA GLU A 156 -44.87 -6.45 -11.23
C GLU A 156 -45.05 -7.81 -11.93
N ASN A 157 -44.07 -8.71 -11.83
CA ASN A 157 -44.21 -10.08 -12.34
C ASN A 157 -45.38 -10.83 -11.70
N ARG A 158 -45.58 -10.70 -10.38
CA ARG A 158 -46.75 -11.28 -9.69
C ARG A 158 -48.05 -10.69 -10.23
N ARG A 159 -48.12 -9.37 -10.41
CA ARG A 159 -49.29 -8.69 -11.00
C ARG A 159 -49.59 -9.18 -12.41
N LEU A 160 -48.59 -9.22 -13.28
CA LEU A 160 -48.75 -9.67 -14.67
C LEU A 160 -49.18 -11.14 -14.75
N ARG A 161 -48.64 -12.01 -13.88
CA ARG A 161 -49.09 -13.41 -13.79
C ARG A 161 -50.56 -13.51 -13.38
N GLN A 162 -51.01 -12.74 -12.41
CA GLN A 162 -52.43 -12.70 -12.01
C GLN A 162 -53.34 -12.23 -13.16
N LEU A 163 -52.92 -11.21 -13.92
CA LEU A 163 -53.65 -10.75 -15.10
C LEU A 163 -53.73 -11.82 -16.19
N LEU A 164 -52.61 -12.51 -16.46
CA LEU A 164 -52.57 -13.59 -17.45
C LEU A 164 -53.48 -14.75 -17.06
N THR A 165 -53.47 -15.18 -15.79
CA THR A 165 -54.38 -16.21 -15.27
C THR A 165 -55.85 -15.78 -15.45
N GLY A 166 -56.20 -14.54 -15.10
CA GLY A 166 -57.55 -14.02 -15.32
C GLY A 166 -57.98 -13.94 -16.80
N CYS A 167 -57.04 -13.81 -17.73
CA CYS A 167 -57.31 -13.89 -19.17
C CYS A 167 -57.46 -15.33 -19.69
N LEU A 168 -56.71 -16.28 -19.12
CA LEU A 168 -56.73 -17.70 -19.51
C LEU A 168 -57.92 -18.45 -18.93
N ASP A 169 -58.41 -18.06 -17.75
CA ASP A 169 -59.58 -18.65 -17.09
C ASP A 169 -60.93 -18.24 -17.74
N GLY A 170 -60.89 -17.57 -18.90
CA GLY A 170 -62.05 -17.42 -19.80
C GLY A 170 -63.19 -16.53 -19.30
N ASP A 171 -63.06 -15.89 -18.13
CA ASP A 171 -64.22 -15.33 -17.43
C ASP A 171 -64.60 -13.89 -17.82
N ARG A 172 -64.00 -13.29 -18.86
CA ARG A 172 -64.45 -11.98 -19.37
C ARG A 172 -64.19 -11.75 -20.85
N ILE A 173 -65.01 -12.30 -21.76
CA ILE A 173 -65.45 -11.54 -22.95
C ILE A 173 -66.85 -12.03 -23.40
N ARG A 174 -67.90 -11.70 -22.63
CA ARG A 174 -69.29 -11.70 -23.18
C ARG A 174 -69.81 -10.30 -23.53
N SER A 175 -69.06 -9.26 -23.16
CA SER A 175 -69.43 -7.87 -23.42
C SER A 175 -68.19 -6.98 -23.44
N CYS A 176 -68.14 -6.05 -24.40
CA CYS A 176 -67.17 -4.97 -24.38
C CYS A 176 -67.55 -4.00 -23.24
N PRO A 177 -66.61 -3.54 -22.40
CA PRO A 177 -66.89 -2.54 -21.37
C PRO A 177 -67.52 -1.25 -21.91
N ASN A 178 -67.26 -0.93 -23.18
CA ASN A 178 -67.83 0.22 -23.89
C ASN A 178 -69.07 -0.11 -24.74
N ASN A 179 -69.53 -1.37 -24.77
CA ASN A 179 -70.80 -1.80 -25.38
C ASN A 179 -71.59 -2.65 -24.38
N LEU A 180 -71.98 -2.01 -23.29
CA LEU A 180 -72.80 -2.64 -22.26
C LEU A 180 -74.12 -3.12 -22.89
N HIS A 181 -74.39 -4.42 -22.77
CA HIS A 181 -75.58 -5.11 -23.28
C HIS A 181 -75.71 -5.28 -24.80
N ASN A 182 -74.64 -5.17 -25.59
CA ASN A 182 -74.67 -5.36 -27.06
C ASN A 182 -75.73 -4.49 -27.77
N GLN A 183 -75.97 -3.27 -27.25
CA GLN A 183 -77.02 -2.39 -27.77
C GLN A 183 -76.68 -1.79 -29.13
N ASP A 184 -75.39 -1.62 -29.43
CA ASP A 184 -74.93 -1.20 -30.75
C ASP A 184 -74.25 -2.38 -31.48
N PRO A 185 -74.89 -2.96 -32.51
CA PRO A 185 -74.29 -4.03 -33.30
C PRO A 185 -73.11 -3.57 -34.17
N ASN A 186 -72.86 -2.25 -34.28
CA ASN A 186 -71.76 -1.67 -35.05
C ASN A 186 -70.66 -1.05 -34.16
N HIS A 187 -70.65 -1.33 -32.86
CA HIS A 187 -69.73 -0.72 -31.89
C HIS A 187 -68.24 -0.98 -32.17
N TYR A 188 -67.42 0.09 -32.10
CA TYR A 188 -65.97 0.05 -32.22
C TYR A 188 -65.25 0.59 -30.96
N CYS A 189 -64.28 -0.17 -30.42
CA CYS A 189 -63.25 0.38 -29.54
C CYS A 189 -61.94 -0.45 -29.59
N PRO A 190 -60.79 0.11 -29.17
CA PRO A 190 -59.48 -0.57 -29.22
C PRO A 190 -59.40 -1.88 -28.42
N SER A 191 -60.33 -2.09 -27.49
CA SER A 191 -60.41 -3.26 -26.62
C SER A 191 -61.38 -4.35 -27.14
N CYS A 192 -62.05 -4.13 -28.29
CA CYS A 192 -62.91 -5.13 -28.91
C CYS A 192 -62.10 -6.22 -29.64
N PRO A 193 -62.56 -7.48 -29.66
CA PRO A 193 -61.89 -8.55 -30.41
C PRO A 193 -61.92 -8.34 -31.94
N PHE A 194 -62.85 -7.51 -32.43
CA PHE A 194 -62.99 -7.11 -33.83
C PHE A 194 -62.83 -5.58 -33.96
N ALA A 195 -62.02 -5.13 -34.91
CA ALA A 195 -61.68 -3.73 -35.10
C ALA A 195 -62.62 -3.01 -36.08
N ILE A 196 -63.18 -3.67 -37.10
CA ILE A 196 -64.09 -3.02 -38.06
C ILE A 196 -65.19 -4.00 -38.48
N ILE A 197 -66.42 -3.51 -38.69
CA ILE A 197 -67.47 -4.27 -39.36
C ILE A 197 -67.38 -4.05 -40.87
N ALA A 198 -67.28 -5.15 -41.62
CA ALA A 198 -67.21 -5.12 -43.06
C ALA A 198 -68.29 -6.02 -43.68
N TYR A 199 -68.64 -5.70 -44.92
CA TYR A 199 -69.77 -6.27 -45.63
C TYR A 199 -69.31 -7.04 -46.86
N HIS A 200 -69.79 -8.26 -47.04
CA HIS A 200 -69.51 -9.08 -48.22
C HIS A 200 -70.81 -9.65 -48.78
N ARG A 201 -71.13 -9.32 -50.03
CA ARG A 201 -72.32 -9.84 -50.71
C ARG A 201 -71.97 -11.07 -51.52
N THR A 202 -72.74 -12.14 -51.32
CA THR A 202 -72.48 -13.45 -51.92
C THR A 202 -73.78 -14.25 -52.11
N THR A 203 -73.67 -15.50 -52.57
CA THR A 203 -74.83 -16.43 -52.68
C THR A 203 -75.15 -17.04 -51.32
N GLU A 204 -76.38 -17.54 -51.13
CA GLU A 204 -76.79 -18.24 -49.90
C GLU A 204 -75.84 -19.39 -49.53
N GLN A 205 -75.45 -20.20 -50.53
CA GLN A 205 -74.54 -21.33 -50.33
C GLN A 205 -73.17 -20.85 -49.82
N SER A 206 -72.61 -19.80 -50.40
CA SER A 206 -71.35 -19.23 -49.97
C SER A 206 -71.44 -18.58 -48.59
N ALA A 207 -72.55 -17.92 -48.26
CA ALA A 207 -72.78 -17.36 -46.92
C ALA A 207 -72.84 -18.46 -45.85
N LYS A 208 -73.57 -19.55 -46.11
CA LYS A 208 -73.62 -20.73 -45.23
C LYS A 208 -72.25 -21.39 -45.07
N ASN A 209 -71.46 -21.46 -46.13
CA ASN A 209 -70.08 -21.98 -46.05
C ASN A 209 -69.18 -21.08 -45.21
N ILE A 210 -69.22 -19.75 -45.40
CA ILE A 210 -68.44 -18.81 -44.58
C ILE A 210 -68.83 -18.93 -43.10
N GLN A 211 -70.12 -19.10 -42.81
CA GLN A 211 -70.60 -19.30 -41.45
C GLN A 211 -70.10 -20.62 -40.81
N SER A 212 -70.03 -21.70 -41.59
CA SER A 212 -69.69 -23.03 -41.06
C SER A 212 -68.20 -23.29 -40.93
N VAL A 213 -67.39 -22.83 -41.89
CA VAL A 213 -65.95 -23.15 -41.96
C VAL A 213 -65.03 -21.92 -41.95
N GLY A 214 -65.60 -20.71 -41.92
CA GLY A 214 -64.82 -19.48 -41.97
C GLY A 214 -64.39 -19.08 -43.39
N ILE A 215 -63.49 -18.11 -43.48
CA ILE A 215 -62.95 -17.60 -44.74
C ILE A 215 -61.67 -18.36 -45.07
N ASP A 216 -61.65 -19.00 -46.24
CA ASP A 216 -60.46 -19.64 -46.79
C ASP A 216 -60.00 -18.92 -48.05
N ILE A 217 -58.83 -18.27 -47.96
CA ILE A 217 -58.23 -17.49 -49.05
C ILE A 217 -57.88 -18.39 -50.25
N SER A 218 -57.59 -19.67 -50.04
CA SER A 218 -57.24 -20.58 -51.13
C SER A 218 -58.40 -20.76 -52.14
N HIS A 219 -59.64 -20.68 -51.65
CA HIS A 219 -60.89 -20.77 -52.41
C HIS A 219 -61.37 -19.41 -52.97
N CYS A 220 -60.71 -18.30 -52.62
CA CYS A 220 -61.04 -16.99 -53.15
C CYS A 220 -60.59 -16.87 -54.62
N LYS A 221 -61.38 -16.18 -55.43
CA LYS A 221 -61.02 -15.91 -56.83
C LYS A 221 -59.92 -14.86 -56.89
N GLU A 222 -59.00 -15.01 -57.83
CA GLU A 222 -58.11 -13.90 -58.20
C GLU A 222 -58.96 -12.75 -58.72
N ASN A 223 -58.77 -11.58 -58.12
CA ASN A 223 -59.48 -10.36 -58.48
C ASN A 223 -58.49 -9.34 -59.05
N ARG A 224 -58.96 -8.49 -59.97
CA ARG A 224 -58.13 -7.50 -60.68
C ARG A 224 -57.90 -6.21 -59.88
N CYS A 225 -57.98 -6.27 -58.55
CA CYS A 225 -57.91 -5.10 -57.67
C CYS A 225 -56.61 -5.07 -56.87
N ALA A 226 -56.45 -5.95 -55.87
CA ALA A 226 -55.25 -5.99 -55.04
C ALA A 226 -54.83 -7.42 -54.67
N GLY A 227 -54.68 -8.26 -55.70
CA GLY A 227 -54.22 -9.64 -55.58
C GLY A 227 -55.30 -10.67 -55.26
N LYS A 228 -54.88 -11.88 -54.88
CA LYS A 228 -55.80 -12.94 -54.41
C LYS A 228 -56.10 -12.72 -52.93
N GLY A 229 -57.38 -12.62 -52.57
CA GLY A 229 -57.79 -12.39 -51.19
C GLY A 229 -59.30 -12.38 -51.02
N PHE A 230 -59.76 -12.22 -49.78
CA PHE A 230 -61.19 -12.08 -49.47
C PHE A 230 -61.58 -10.60 -49.38
N TYR A 231 -62.46 -10.15 -50.27
CA TYR A 231 -62.78 -8.72 -50.44
C TYR A 231 -64.08 -8.35 -49.73
N CYS A 232 -63.97 -7.55 -48.67
CA CYS A 232 -65.12 -6.93 -47.98
C CYS A 232 -65.24 -5.45 -48.35
N ALA A 233 -66.37 -4.82 -48.05
CA ALA A 233 -66.57 -3.38 -48.20
C ALA A 233 -66.93 -2.73 -46.86
N SER A 234 -66.70 -1.43 -46.72
CA SER A 234 -67.08 -0.67 -45.52
C SER A 234 -68.58 -0.42 -45.38
N ALA A 235 -69.37 -0.60 -46.44
CA ALA A 235 -70.82 -0.41 -46.40
C ALA A 235 -71.57 -1.38 -47.32
N GLU A 236 -72.82 -1.69 -46.96
CA GLU A 236 -73.67 -2.64 -47.68
C GLU A 236 -73.88 -2.25 -49.16
N PHE A 237 -74.08 -0.96 -49.45
CA PHE A 237 -74.37 -0.47 -50.81
C PHE A 237 -73.16 -0.58 -51.77
N ILE A 238 -71.94 -0.58 -51.25
CA ILE A 238 -70.71 -0.72 -52.04
C ILE A 238 -70.63 -2.12 -52.68
N THR A 239 -71.19 -3.13 -52.01
CA THR A 239 -71.09 -4.54 -52.44
C THR A 239 -71.96 -4.90 -53.65
N ASN A 240 -72.76 -3.97 -54.19
CA ASN A 240 -73.74 -4.25 -55.25
C ASN A 240 -73.12 -4.86 -56.52
N HIS A 241 -71.86 -4.52 -56.82
CA HIS A 241 -71.14 -5.03 -58.00
C HIS A 241 -70.58 -6.46 -57.82
N LYS A 242 -70.65 -7.04 -56.61
CA LYS A 242 -70.02 -8.34 -56.28
C LYS A 242 -70.86 -9.56 -56.70
N VAL A 243 -72.07 -9.36 -57.25
CA VAL A 243 -72.93 -10.44 -57.73
C VAL A 243 -73.17 -10.31 -59.24
N PRO A 244 -73.06 -11.40 -60.04
CA PRO A 244 -73.04 -11.32 -61.51
C PRO A 244 -74.35 -10.92 -62.20
N ASP A 245 -75.50 -10.88 -61.52
CA ASP A 245 -76.81 -10.63 -62.15
C ASP A 245 -77.70 -9.72 -61.28
N PRO A 246 -77.86 -8.43 -61.64
CA PRO A 246 -78.69 -7.49 -60.90
C PRO A 246 -80.20 -7.82 -60.96
N ARG A 247 -80.66 -8.72 -61.84
CA ARG A 247 -82.07 -9.14 -61.92
C ARG A 247 -82.43 -10.24 -60.92
N ARG A 248 -81.46 -10.75 -60.16
CA ARG A 248 -81.64 -11.74 -59.07
C ARG A 248 -81.31 -11.16 -57.69
N ALA A 249 -81.52 -9.86 -57.49
CA ALA A 249 -81.23 -9.18 -56.23
C ALA A 249 -81.93 -9.84 -55.02
N GLU A 250 -83.11 -10.41 -55.24
CA GLU A 250 -83.92 -11.14 -54.24
C GLU A 250 -83.25 -12.44 -53.72
N SER A 251 -82.20 -12.93 -54.37
CA SER A 251 -81.50 -14.19 -54.02
C SER A 251 -80.09 -13.97 -53.46
N THR A 252 -79.72 -12.74 -53.11
CA THR A 252 -78.37 -12.40 -52.62
C THR A 252 -78.32 -12.30 -51.10
N TRP A 253 -77.22 -12.75 -50.51
CA TRP A 253 -77.01 -12.73 -49.06
C TRP A 253 -75.90 -11.75 -48.69
N MET A 254 -76.11 -11.00 -47.62
CA MET A 254 -75.12 -10.10 -47.04
C MET A 254 -74.48 -10.76 -45.81
N VAL A 255 -73.16 -10.94 -45.85
CA VAL A 255 -72.36 -11.38 -44.71
C VAL A 255 -71.77 -10.16 -44.02
N LYS A 256 -72.02 -10.00 -42.72
CA LYS A 256 -71.40 -8.99 -41.85
C LYS A 256 -70.26 -9.63 -41.09
N LEU A 257 -69.06 -9.09 -41.22
CA LEU A 257 -67.82 -9.65 -40.67
C LEU A 257 -67.18 -8.67 -39.70
N GLY A 258 -66.79 -9.17 -38.53
CA GLY A 258 -65.87 -8.46 -37.65
C GLY A 258 -64.43 -8.73 -38.09
N LEU A 259 -63.74 -7.71 -38.58
CA LEU A 259 -62.36 -7.80 -39.07
C LEU A 259 -61.38 -7.23 -38.05
N ARG A 260 -60.18 -7.82 -37.97
CA ARG A 260 -59.04 -7.26 -37.26
C ARG A 260 -57.88 -7.10 -38.22
N LEU A 261 -57.71 -5.89 -38.74
CA LEU A 261 -56.80 -5.62 -39.86
C LEU A 261 -55.31 -5.60 -39.50
N ARG A 262 -54.99 -5.43 -38.21
CA ARG A 262 -53.60 -5.36 -37.68
C ARG A 262 -52.73 -4.38 -38.50
N ASN A 263 -51.62 -4.82 -39.10
CA ASN A 263 -50.76 -3.96 -39.91
C ASN A 263 -51.34 -3.77 -41.31
N VAL A 264 -51.76 -2.55 -41.62
CA VAL A 264 -52.48 -2.24 -42.86
C VAL A 264 -51.57 -1.60 -43.90
N LEU A 265 -51.73 -2.03 -45.16
CA LEU A 265 -51.25 -1.31 -46.33
C LEU A 265 -52.42 -0.59 -47.00
N GLU A 266 -52.36 0.73 -47.10
CA GLU A 266 -53.33 1.52 -47.86
C GLU A 266 -52.86 1.72 -49.29
N LEU A 267 -53.76 1.53 -50.26
CA LEU A 267 -53.53 1.70 -51.68
C LEU A 267 -54.54 2.69 -52.25
N ASP A 268 -54.06 3.71 -52.95
CA ASP A 268 -54.86 4.68 -53.70
C ASP A 268 -55.08 4.27 -55.17
N HIS A 269 -54.55 3.12 -55.59
CA HIS A 269 -54.68 2.55 -56.92
C HIS A 269 -54.74 1.02 -56.85
N ARG A 270 -55.22 0.38 -57.94
CA ARG A 270 -55.23 -1.09 -58.04
C ARG A 270 -53.81 -1.61 -58.24
N ASP A 271 -53.42 -2.61 -57.47
CA ASP A 271 -52.13 -3.32 -57.59
C ASP A 271 -52.35 -4.85 -57.59
N THR A 272 -52.52 -5.42 -58.78
CA THR A 272 -52.72 -6.86 -58.95
C THR A 272 -51.47 -7.70 -58.70
N SER A 273 -50.30 -7.08 -58.50
CA SER A 273 -49.04 -7.80 -58.25
C SER A 273 -48.90 -8.25 -56.79
N LEU A 274 -49.75 -7.74 -55.90
CA LEU A 274 -49.77 -8.12 -54.49
C LEU A 274 -50.08 -9.59 -54.30
N ASN A 275 -49.23 -10.25 -53.52
CA ASN A 275 -49.39 -11.64 -53.13
C ASN A 275 -49.00 -11.82 -51.66
N GLU A 276 -49.49 -12.90 -51.06
CA GLU A 276 -49.33 -13.24 -49.64
C GLU A 276 -47.86 -13.19 -49.18
N ARG A 277 -46.92 -13.65 -50.02
CA ARG A 277 -45.48 -13.65 -49.69
C ARG A 277 -44.92 -12.23 -49.58
N ALA A 278 -45.28 -11.35 -50.51
CA ALA A 278 -44.83 -9.95 -50.49
C ALA A 278 -45.38 -9.18 -49.28
N LEU A 279 -46.64 -9.43 -48.90
CA LEU A 279 -47.27 -8.80 -47.74
C LEU A 279 -46.64 -9.27 -46.42
N ARG A 280 -46.41 -10.60 -46.27
CA ARG A 280 -45.76 -11.17 -45.08
C ARG A 280 -44.33 -10.65 -44.86
N LEU A 281 -43.53 -10.53 -45.93
CA LEU A 281 -42.17 -9.98 -45.84
C LEU A 281 -42.15 -8.54 -45.32
N ARG A 282 -43.21 -7.78 -45.56
CA ARG A 282 -43.35 -6.40 -45.10
C ARG A 282 -44.09 -6.28 -43.76
N ASN A 283 -44.40 -7.41 -43.11
CA ASN A 283 -45.20 -7.48 -41.90
C ASN A 283 -46.57 -6.78 -42.05
N ILE A 284 -47.22 -6.98 -43.20
CA ILE A 284 -48.55 -6.45 -43.51
C ILE A 284 -49.56 -7.59 -43.41
N ASP A 285 -50.63 -7.37 -42.65
CA ASP A 285 -51.70 -8.34 -42.36
C ASP A 285 -52.97 -8.07 -43.17
N SER A 286 -53.19 -6.84 -43.66
CA SER A 286 -54.37 -6.49 -44.44
C SER A 286 -54.10 -5.34 -45.40
N VAL A 287 -54.87 -5.28 -46.49
CA VAL A 287 -54.81 -4.19 -47.47
C VAL A 287 -56.14 -3.43 -47.49
N ILE A 288 -56.06 -2.11 -47.53
CA ILE A 288 -57.20 -1.22 -47.77
C ILE A 288 -57.04 -0.56 -49.13
N LEU A 289 -58.00 -0.78 -50.02
CA LEU A 289 -58.09 -0.07 -51.29
C LEU A 289 -59.03 1.13 -51.15
N THR A 290 -58.54 2.35 -51.39
CA THR A 290 -59.29 3.60 -51.23
C THR A 290 -59.81 4.19 -52.54
N SER A 291 -59.50 3.57 -53.69
CA SER A 291 -59.91 4.09 -55.02
C SER A 291 -61.31 3.67 -55.49
N GLU A 292 -62.02 4.66 -56.02
CA GLU A 292 -63.24 4.68 -56.86
C GLU A 292 -64.53 3.98 -56.41
N ASN A 293 -64.53 2.92 -55.58
CA ASN A 293 -65.78 2.23 -55.20
C ASN A 293 -65.95 2.00 -53.70
N GLY A 294 -65.22 2.73 -52.86
CA GLY A 294 -65.33 2.62 -51.42
C GLY A 294 -64.36 1.60 -50.81
N LEU A 295 -64.25 1.66 -49.49
CA LEU A 295 -63.15 1.08 -48.74
C LEU A 295 -63.24 -0.46 -48.73
N GLU A 296 -62.31 -1.12 -49.43
CA GLU A 296 -62.26 -2.59 -49.51
C GLU A 296 -61.18 -3.18 -48.61
N PHE A 297 -61.54 -4.17 -47.80
CA PHE A 297 -60.61 -4.90 -46.94
C PHE A 297 -60.23 -6.21 -47.59
N ILE A 298 -58.93 -6.48 -47.66
CA ILE A 298 -58.37 -7.71 -48.22
C ILE A 298 -57.58 -8.39 -47.12
N MET A 299 -58.01 -9.61 -46.80
CA MET A 299 -57.31 -10.55 -45.92
C MET A 299 -56.67 -11.65 -46.76
#